data_AF-A0AAV7MDJ1-F1
#
_entry.id   AF-A0AAV7MDJ1-F1
#
_cell.length_a   1.000
_cell.length_b   1.000
_cell.length_c   1.000
_cell.angle_alpha   90.00
_cell.angle_beta   90.00
_cell.angle_gamma   90.00
#
_symmetry.space_group_name_H-M   'P 1'
#
loop_
_entity.id
_entity.type
_entity.pdbx_description
1 polymer ?
#
loop_
_entity_poly.entity_id
_entity_poly.type
_entity_poly.pdbx_seq_one_letter_code
_entity_poly.pdbx_strand_id
1 'polypeptide(L)'
;RQVQEPRRVHQLQVYQAQMAAVGMPALDKQRPVPRTEPSPAAPTLPHPGRESPAVPASATGIAYDPLMLKHQCICSNYSSHPEHAGRIQSIWSRLQETGLLNMCERVRGRKASLEEIQLVHAEHHSLLYGTSSANRQKLDPRKL
;
A
#
# COMPACT_ATOMS: atom_id res chain seq x y z
N ARG A 1 38.95 5.99 -13.55
CA ARG A 1 37.92 5.89 -12.47
C ARG A 1 38.16 7.02 -11.48
N GLN A 2 37.44 8.15 -11.58
CA GLN A 2 37.35 9.20 -10.55
C GLN A 2 36.53 10.39 -11.09
N VAL A 3 35.21 10.28 -11.20
CA VAL A 3 34.30 11.44 -11.33
C VAL A 3 32.90 11.03 -10.87
N GLN A 4 32.67 10.80 -9.57
CA GLN A 4 31.30 10.59 -9.07
C GLN A 4 31.04 11.06 -7.64
N GLU A 5 32.10 11.41 -6.90
CA GLU A 5 32.01 11.87 -5.52
C GLU A 5 31.33 13.25 -5.31
N PRO A 6 31.63 14.30 -6.10
CA PRO A 6 31.15 15.65 -5.75
C PRO A 6 29.63 15.79 -5.90
N ARG A 7 29.00 15.01 -6.78
CA ARG A 7 27.53 14.98 -6.94
C ARG A 7 26.81 14.38 -5.74
N ARG A 8 27.43 13.41 -5.08
CA ARG A 8 26.84 12.71 -3.93
C ARG A 8 26.86 13.58 -2.69
N VAL A 9 27.95 14.32 -2.48
CA VAL A 9 28.07 15.29 -1.38
C VAL A 9 27.07 16.43 -1.54
N HIS A 10 26.92 16.95 -2.77
CA HIS A 10 25.94 18.00 -3.06
C HIS A 10 24.50 17.52 -2.81
N GLN A 11 24.16 16.30 -3.21
CA GLN A 11 22.82 15.73 -2.99
C GLN A 11 22.50 15.53 -1.50
N LEU A 12 23.50 15.12 -0.70
CA LEU A 12 23.35 15.00 0.77
C LEU A 12 23.18 16.37 1.44
N GLN A 13 23.91 17.39 1.00
CA GLN A 13 23.76 18.76 1.53
C GLN A 13 22.40 19.36 1.19
N VAL A 14 21.89 19.15 -0.03
CA VAL A 14 20.56 19.62 -0.42
C VAL A 14 19.46 18.93 0.39
N TYR A 15 19.60 17.62 0.65
CA TYR A 15 18.69 16.89 1.52
C TYR A 15 18.74 17.40 2.97
N GLN A 16 19.93 17.61 3.53
CA GLN A 16 20.08 18.15 4.88
C GLN A 16 19.48 19.56 5.02
N ALA A 17 19.68 20.43 4.03
CA ALA A 17 19.09 21.77 4.02
C ALA A 17 17.56 21.75 3.92
N GLN A 18 16.99 20.80 3.16
CA GLN A 18 15.55 20.60 3.08
C GLN A 18 14.95 20.10 4.41
N MET A 19 15.66 19.23 5.14
CA MET A 19 15.20 18.74 6.45
C MET A 19 15.28 19.80 7.56
N ALA A 20 16.18 20.78 7.43
CA ALA A 20 16.27 21.92 8.36
C ALA A 20 15.15 22.96 8.15
N ALA A 21 14.62 23.09 6.93
CA ALA A 21 13.57 24.06 6.59
C ALA A 21 12.16 23.65 7.06
N VAL A 22 11.96 22.39 7.47
CA VAL A 22 10.64 21.85 7.86
C VAL A 22 10.30 22.10 9.34
N GLY A 23 11.14 22.83 10.09
CA GLY A 23 10.73 23.43 11.37
C GLY A 23 10.18 22.44 12.39
N MET A 24 10.82 21.27 12.54
CA MET A 24 10.55 20.38 13.66
C MET A 24 11.44 20.80 14.83
N PRO A 25 10.90 21.16 16.00
CA PRO A 25 11.72 21.56 17.13
C PRO A 25 12.59 20.38 17.57
N ALA A 26 13.91 20.63 17.66
CA ALA A 26 14.86 19.73 18.29
C ALA A 26 14.48 19.57 19.77
N LEU A 27 13.86 18.44 20.11
CA LEU A 27 13.56 18.14 21.50
C LEU A 27 14.81 17.60 22.19
N ASP A 28 15.16 18.34 23.23
CA ASP A 28 16.27 18.19 24.15
C ASP A 28 16.54 16.76 24.65
N LYS A 29 17.83 16.53 24.91
CA LYS A 29 18.38 15.40 25.66
C LYS A 29 17.73 15.32 27.05
N GLN A 30 16.71 14.47 27.21
CA GLN A 30 16.21 14.09 28.52
C GLN A 30 16.97 12.88 29.08
N ARG A 31 17.87 13.20 30.02
CA ARG A 31 18.31 12.49 31.23
C ARG A 31 17.70 11.08 31.45
N PRO A 32 18.52 10.02 31.67
CA PRO A 32 18.02 8.71 32.07
C PRO A 32 17.32 8.80 33.44
N VAL A 33 16.06 8.36 33.51
CA VAL A 33 15.29 8.23 34.75
C VAL A 33 15.74 6.94 35.47
N PRO A 34 15.91 6.92 36.81
CA PRO A 34 16.31 5.72 37.54
C PRO A 34 15.29 4.60 37.36
N ARG A 35 15.79 3.42 36.97
CA ARG A 35 15.03 2.16 36.90
C ARG A 35 14.50 1.82 38.31
N THR A 36 13.19 1.71 38.45
CA THR A 36 12.59 1.09 39.64
C THR A 36 12.66 -0.43 39.46
N GLU A 37 13.47 -1.09 40.27
CA GLU A 37 13.54 -2.55 40.36
C GLU A 37 12.21 -3.08 40.96
N PRO A 38 11.54 -4.08 40.37
CA PRO A 38 10.44 -4.76 41.04
C PRO A 38 10.99 -5.72 42.12
N SER A 39 10.40 -5.67 43.32
CA SER A 39 10.73 -6.58 44.43
C SER A 39 10.06 -7.95 44.26
N PRO A 40 10.69 -9.08 44.65
CA PRO A 40 10.17 -10.43 44.40
C PRO A 40 9.41 -11.01 45.61
N ALA A 41 8.25 -11.63 45.36
CA ALA A 41 7.56 -12.70 46.14
C ALA A 41 6.06 -12.65 45.77
N ALA A 42 5.31 -13.72 45.48
CA ALA A 42 5.40 -15.16 45.74
C ALA A 42 4.47 -15.92 44.74
N PRO A 43 4.03 -17.15 45.06
CA PRO A 43 4.66 -18.43 44.74
C PRO A 43 4.17 -19.06 43.43
N THR A 44 5.04 -19.88 42.87
CA THR A 44 4.85 -20.77 41.72
C THR A 44 3.63 -21.68 41.90
N LEU A 45 2.68 -21.61 40.96
CA LEU A 45 1.71 -22.69 40.72
C LEU A 45 2.02 -23.32 39.35
N PRO A 46 2.30 -24.63 39.27
CA PRO A 46 2.43 -25.31 37.99
C PRO A 46 1.04 -25.65 37.47
N HIS A 47 0.58 -24.93 36.44
CA HIS A 47 -0.52 -25.42 35.59
C HIS A 47 0.06 -25.83 34.23
N PRO A 48 0.12 -27.15 33.92
CA PRO A 48 0.35 -27.62 32.57
C PRO A 48 -0.98 -27.53 31.84
N GLY A 49 -1.30 -26.33 31.35
CA GLY A 49 -2.57 -26.04 30.69
C GLY A 49 -2.32 -25.41 29.34
N ARG A 50 -1.81 -26.22 28.40
CA ARG A 50 -1.99 -26.11 26.95
C ARG A 50 -2.37 -24.69 26.50
N GLU A 51 -1.38 -23.88 26.10
CA GLU A 51 -1.63 -22.71 25.26
C GLU A 51 -2.46 -23.22 24.08
N SER A 52 -3.76 -22.97 24.17
CA SER A 52 -4.63 -23.06 23.02
C SER A 52 -4.02 -22.09 22.01
N PRO A 53 -3.81 -22.48 20.74
CA PRO A 53 -3.38 -21.53 19.73
C PRO A 53 -4.34 -20.36 19.84
N ALA A 54 -3.81 -19.20 20.26
CA ALA A 54 -4.57 -17.98 20.30
C ALA A 54 -5.30 -17.88 18.96
N VAL A 55 -6.63 -17.73 19.01
CA VAL A 55 -7.48 -17.52 17.83
C VAL A 55 -6.68 -16.65 16.88
N PRO A 56 -6.39 -17.10 15.63
CA PRO A 56 -5.50 -16.35 14.76
C PRO A 56 -6.06 -14.93 14.67
N ALA A 57 -5.24 -13.97 15.13
CA ALA A 57 -5.56 -12.57 15.02
C ALA A 57 -6.05 -12.33 13.59
N SER A 58 -7.25 -11.77 13.44
CA SER A 58 -7.86 -11.50 12.13
C SER A 58 -6.80 -10.93 11.20
N ALA A 59 -6.37 -11.73 10.22
CA ALA A 59 -5.27 -11.35 9.35
C ALA A 59 -5.75 -10.23 8.42
N THR A 60 -4.93 -9.21 8.21
CA THR A 60 -5.27 -8.12 7.28
C THR A 60 -5.35 -8.68 5.86
N GLY A 61 -6.51 -8.57 5.23
CA GLY A 61 -6.69 -8.96 3.83
C GLY A 61 -6.02 -7.97 2.87
N ILE A 62 -5.36 -8.47 1.83
CA ILE A 62 -4.80 -7.65 0.76
C ILE A 62 -5.17 -8.21 -0.63
N ALA A 63 -5.70 -7.34 -1.49
CA ALA A 63 -6.03 -7.66 -2.87
C ALA A 63 -5.16 -6.87 -3.84
N TYR A 64 -4.58 -7.57 -4.81
CA TYR A 64 -3.81 -6.99 -5.90
C TYR A 64 -3.91 -7.91 -7.12
N ASP A 65 -4.12 -7.33 -8.29
CA ASP A 65 -4.20 -8.03 -9.57
C ASP A 65 -3.34 -7.30 -10.61
N PRO A 66 -2.31 -7.95 -11.18
CA PRO A 66 -1.48 -7.37 -12.24
C PRO A 66 -2.27 -6.92 -13.48
N LEU A 67 -3.48 -7.44 -13.71
CA LEU A 67 -4.34 -6.97 -14.80
C LEU A 67 -4.70 -5.49 -14.66
N MET A 68 -4.74 -4.94 -13.43
CA MET A 68 -4.97 -3.51 -13.21
C MET A 68 -3.85 -2.65 -13.81
N LEU A 69 -2.63 -3.19 -13.98
CA LEU A 69 -1.51 -2.49 -14.62
C LEU A 69 -1.72 -2.26 -16.11
N LYS A 70 -2.67 -2.97 -16.74
CA LYS A 70 -3.03 -2.75 -18.15
C LYS A 70 -3.85 -1.48 -18.37
N HIS A 71 -4.34 -0.84 -17.31
CA HIS A 71 -4.93 0.49 -17.41
C HIS A 71 -3.83 1.52 -17.66
N GLN A 72 -3.61 1.84 -18.93
CA GLN A 72 -2.55 2.74 -19.36
C GLN A 72 -3.04 3.67 -20.47
N CYS A 73 -2.61 4.94 -20.41
CA CYS A 73 -2.76 5.86 -21.53
C CYS A 73 -1.99 5.37 -22.76
N ILE A 74 -2.62 5.44 -23.93
CA ILE A 74 -2.04 5.09 -25.23
C ILE A 74 -0.97 6.10 -25.70
N CYS A 75 -0.96 7.29 -25.12
CA CYS A 75 -0.05 8.39 -25.44
C CYS A 75 1.44 8.09 -25.16
N SER A 76 1.75 6.99 -24.46
CA SER A 76 3.12 6.55 -24.14
C SER A 76 3.99 7.55 -23.35
N ASN A 77 3.40 8.63 -22.82
CA ASN A 77 4.10 9.63 -22.02
C ASN A 77 3.65 9.62 -20.56
N TYR A 78 4.24 8.75 -19.74
CA TYR A 78 3.91 8.62 -18.32
C TYR A 78 4.14 9.88 -17.50
N SER A 79 5.07 10.75 -17.91
CA SER A 79 5.37 12.00 -17.18
C SER A 79 4.20 12.99 -17.19
N SER A 80 3.28 12.86 -18.14
CA SER A 80 2.09 13.70 -18.28
C SER A 80 0.86 13.11 -17.56
N HIS A 81 0.96 11.91 -16.99
CA HIS A 81 -0.16 11.24 -16.32
C HIS A 81 0.20 10.91 -14.88
N PRO A 82 -0.24 11.74 -13.91
CA PRO A 82 -0.05 11.43 -12.49
C PRO A 82 -0.77 10.13 -12.08
N GLU A 83 -1.81 9.73 -12.81
CA GLU A 83 -2.47 8.43 -12.69
C GLU A 83 -1.87 7.44 -13.70
N HIS A 84 -1.11 6.47 -13.22
CA HIS A 84 -0.50 5.43 -14.05
C HIS A 84 -0.25 4.14 -13.26
N ALA A 85 -0.06 3.02 -13.97
CA ALA A 85 0.14 1.68 -13.40
C ALA A 85 1.24 1.58 -12.33
N GLY A 86 2.26 2.43 -12.41
CA GLY A 86 3.38 2.46 -11.47
C GLY A 86 2.97 2.79 -10.03
N ARG A 87 1.83 3.46 -9.83
CA ARG A 87 1.29 3.76 -8.48
C ARG A 87 1.05 2.50 -7.67
N ILE A 88 0.25 1.57 -8.18
CA ILE A 88 -0.06 0.32 -7.46
C ILE A 88 1.12 -0.65 -7.49
N GLN A 89 1.95 -0.62 -8.54
CA GLN A 89 3.15 -1.44 -8.62
C GLN A 89 4.17 -1.07 -7.54
N SER A 90 4.43 0.23 -7.35
CA SER A 90 5.38 0.71 -6.34
C SER A 90 4.91 0.41 -4.91
N ILE A 91 3.61 0.57 -4.62
CA ILE A 91 3.02 0.19 -3.33
C ILE A 91 3.20 -1.31 -3.10
N TRP A 92 2.85 -2.15 -4.08
CA TRP A 92 3.00 -3.60 -3.95
C TRP A 92 4.46 -4.01 -3.72
N SER A 93 5.41 -3.45 -4.49
CA SER A 93 6.85 -3.68 -4.30
C SER A 93 7.30 -3.26 -2.90
N ARG A 94 6.87 -2.10 -2.41
CA ARG A 94 7.24 -1.63 -1.07
C ARG A 94 6.70 -2.54 0.04
N LEU A 95 5.45 -3.00 -0.08
CA LEU A 95 4.88 -3.96 0.86
C LEU A 95 5.62 -5.30 0.82
N GLN A 96 6.10 -5.73 -0.34
CA GLN A 96 6.90 -6.94 -0.49
C GLN A 96 8.29 -6.79 0.14
N GLU A 97 8.99 -5.69 -0.15
CA GLU A 97 10.34 -5.39 0.35
C GLU A 97 10.38 -5.25 1.88
N THR A 98 9.32 -4.70 2.47
CA THR A 98 9.19 -4.54 3.93
C THR A 98 8.74 -5.82 4.64
N GLY A 99 8.36 -6.87 3.90
CA GLY A 99 7.84 -8.11 4.45
C GLY A 99 6.40 -8.04 4.95
N LEU A 100 5.72 -6.89 4.85
CA LEU A 100 4.33 -6.72 5.28
C LEU A 100 3.36 -7.66 4.55
N LEU A 101 3.64 -7.98 3.29
CA LEU A 101 2.83 -8.97 2.55
C LEU A 101 2.78 -10.35 3.20
N ASN A 102 3.81 -10.73 3.96
CA ASN A 102 3.86 -12.05 4.62
C ASN A 102 2.94 -12.11 5.86
N MET A 103 2.51 -10.96 6.36
CA MET A 103 1.57 -10.84 7.47
C MET A 103 0.12 -10.70 7.02
N CYS A 104 -0.11 -10.52 5.72
CA CYS A 104 -1.43 -10.31 5.14
C CYS A 104 -1.98 -11.60 4.51
N GLU A 105 -3.30 -11.75 4.57
CA GLU A 105 -4.02 -12.78 3.81
C GLU A 105 -4.27 -12.29 2.39
N ARG A 106 -3.86 -13.06 1.37
CA ARG A 106 -4.09 -12.69 -0.03
C ARG A 106 -5.53 -12.95 -0.42
N VAL A 107 -6.25 -11.87 -0.77
CA VAL A 107 -7.61 -11.93 -1.29
C VAL A 107 -7.58 -11.86 -2.81
N ARG A 108 -8.22 -12.83 -3.47
CA ARG A 108 -8.32 -12.86 -4.93
C ARG A 108 -9.36 -11.85 -5.42
N GLY A 109 -8.91 -10.92 -6.27
CA GLY A 109 -9.81 -9.99 -6.96
C GLY A 109 -10.69 -10.68 -8.00
N ARG A 110 -11.82 -10.04 -8.32
CA ARG A 110 -12.68 -10.37 -9.47
C ARG A 110 -13.18 -9.09 -10.13
N LYS A 111 -13.68 -9.21 -11.36
CA LYS A 111 -14.44 -8.11 -11.97
C LYS A 111 -15.77 -7.95 -11.25
N ALA A 112 -16.18 -6.70 -11.04
CA ALA A 112 -17.56 -6.40 -10.69
C ALA A 112 -18.46 -6.78 -11.87
N SER A 113 -19.63 -7.34 -11.56
CA SER A 113 -20.70 -7.54 -12.52
C SER A 113 -21.31 -6.19 -12.92
N LEU A 114 -22.02 -6.16 -14.06
CA LEU A 114 -22.70 -4.95 -14.49
C LEU A 114 -23.79 -4.54 -13.49
N GLU A 115 -24.50 -5.51 -12.92
CA GLU A 115 -25.51 -5.30 -11.88
C GLU A 115 -24.92 -4.63 -10.63
N GLU A 116 -23.73 -5.07 -10.18
CA GLU A 116 -23.04 -4.45 -9.03
C GLU A 116 -22.61 -3.00 -9.32
N ILE A 117 -22.13 -2.72 -10.54
CA ILE A 117 -21.76 -1.35 -10.94
C ILE A 117 -23.00 -0.45 -10.98
N GLN A 118 -24.14 -0.99 -11.42
CA GLN A 118 -25.41 -0.25 -11.53
C GLN A 118 -26.06 0.09 -10.19
N LEU A 119 -25.60 -0.48 -9.07
CA LEU A 119 -26.04 -0.08 -7.73
C LEU A 119 -25.72 1.39 -7.41
N VAL A 120 -24.72 1.97 -8.07
CA VAL A 120 -24.27 3.35 -7.84
C VAL A 120 -24.13 4.18 -9.12
N HIS A 121 -24.24 3.56 -10.30
CA HIS A 121 -24.13 4.24 -11.60
C HIS A 121 -25.35 3.96 -12.49
N ALA A 122 -25.72 4.93 -13.34
CA ALA A 122 -26.75 4.72 -14.35
C ALA A 122 -26.36 3.63 -15.37
N GLU A 123 -27.36 3.03 -16.02
CA GLU A 123 -27.16 1.94 -17.00
C GLU A 123 -26.19 2.34 -18.11
N HIS A 124 -26.41 3.50 -18.74
CA HIS A 124 -25.55 4.05 -19.80
C HIS A 124 -24.07 4.13 -19.38
N HIS A 125 -23.78 4.68 -18.19
CA HIS A 125 -22.41 4.81 -17.70
C HIS A 125 -21.76 3.44 -17.49
N SER A 126 -22.51 2.52 -16.90
CA SER A 126 -22.06 1.16 -16.61
C SER A 126 -21.75 0.38 -17.88
N LEU A 127 -22.58 0.53 -18.91
CA LEU A 127 -22.37 -0.10 -20.23
C LEU A 127 -21.16 0.50 -20.94
N LEU A 128 -21.03 1.83 -20.94
CA LEU A 128 -19.95 2.53 -21.61
C LEU A 128 -18.59 2.21 -20.98
N TYR A 129 -18.44 2.20 -19.65
CA TYR A 129 -17.12 2.02 -19.02
C TYR A 129 -16.86 0.60 -18.47
N GLY A 130 -17.91 -0.16 -18.15
CA GLY A 130 -17.81 -1.49 -17.55
C GLY A 130 -17.66 -2.64 -18.55
N THR A 131 -17.83 -2.40 -19.86
CA THR A 131 -17.74 -3.43 -20.90
C THR A 131 -16.50 -3.26 -21.79
N SER A 132 -15.98 -4.37 -22.32
CA SER A 132 -14.87 -4.33 -23.29
C SER A 132 -15.32 -3.71 -24.62
N SER A 133 -14.40 -3.12 -25.38
CA SER A 133 -14.71 -2.53 -26.69
C SER A 133 -15.41 -3.52 -27.64
N ALA A 134 -15.00 -4.79 -27.64
CA ALA A 134 -15.63 -5.85 -28.43
C ALA A 134 -17.08 -6.17 -27.98
N ASN A 135 -17.39 -6.03 -26.69
CA ASN A 135 -18.75 -6.23 -26.19
C ASN A 135 -19.61 -4.98 -26.37
N ARG A 136 -19.04 -3.77 -26.33
CA ARG A 136 -19.77 -2.52 -26.60
C ARG A 136 -20.41 -2.51 -27.97
N GLN A 137 -19.72 -3.05 -28.98
CA GLN A 137 -20.23 -3.14 -30.35
C GLN A 137 -21.51 -3.99 -30.47
N LYS A 138 -21.80 -4.85 -29.48
CA LYS A 138 -22.98 -5.72 -29.46
C LYS A 138 -24.14 -5.17 -28.62
N LEU A 139 -23.94 -4.01 -27.98
CA LEU A 139 -24.97 -3.38 -27.16
C LEU A 139 -25.91 -2.54 -28.03
N ASP A 140 -27.17 -2.40 -27.60
CA ASP A 140 -28.13 -1.51 -28.23
C ASP A 140 -27.60 -0.06 -28.16
N PRO A 141 -27.41 0.64 -29.30
CA PRO A 141 -26.93 2.01 -29.32
C PRO A 141 -27.83 3.00 -28.57
N ARG A 142 -29.10 2.67 -28.31
CA ARG A 142 -30.01 3.50 -27.50
C ARG A 142 -29.67 3.49 -26.01
N LYS A 143 -28.87 2.52 -25.58
CA LYS A 143 -28.43 2.34 -24.19
C LYS A 143 -26.99 2.83 -23.97
N LEU A 144 -26.30 3.23 -25.04
CA LEU A 144 -24.92 3.70 -25.07
C LEU A 144 -24.81 5.22 -25.18
#